data_AF-A0A4Y9Y7H7-F1
#
_entry.id   AF-A0A4Y9Y7H7-F1
#
_cell.length_a   1.000
_cell.length_b   1.000
_cell.length_c   1.000
_cell.angle_alpha   90.00
_cell.angle_beta   90.00
_cell.angle_gamma   90.00
#
_symmetry.space_group_name_H-M   'P 1'
#
loop_
_entity.id
_entity.type
_entity.pdbx_description
1 polymer ?
#
loop_
_entity_poly.entity_id
_entity_poly.type
_entity_poly.pdbx_seq_one_letter_code
_entity_poly.pdbx_strand_id
1 'polypeptide(L)'
;MNVNIAATKEKDTAVLVKPMWPELYRHVSETKLGRAEISGYINNFLHRCGFVYAGKSDFTEMESACLATSIARGYVTPEDNSFRRVIPPGIAIAWNSYHHLPDKQTQEYVALITSLFIYAEDMFKDNNDAILAFNSLFIRRQPQKHRMLDHLADILLDLPSYFPTPAVNIMISSALNFMTAIGLENSSIAFNPPASAPRYPAYTRMMSGVSEVYAFFIFTPDVPLEVYLPALPDMMTYICYANDILSFYKEELAGEEENLIYTLARCRRMHASVALQEVIDDAVAAHHRVLETLMPHKAAFDCYVQFAQGYVDFHFASKRYRLDELQG
;
A
#
# COMPACT_ATOMS: atom_id res chain seq x y z
N MET A 1 -55.54 32.31 -44.94
CA MET A 1 -54.83 31.76 -46.11
C MET A 1 -53.71 30.88 -45.56
N ASN A 2 -53.85 29.56 -45.72
CA ASN A 2 -52.88 28.56 -45.29
C ASN A 2 -51.59 28.70 -46.10
N VAL A 3 -50.42 28.69 -45.43
CA VAL A 3 -49.25 27.99 -45.97
C VAL A 3 -48.51 27.33 -44.81
N ASN A 4 -48.56 26.01 -44.85
CA ASN A 4 -47.77 25.04 -44.11
C ASN A 4 -46.37 25.00 -44.74
N ILE A 5 -45.29 25.16 -43.99
CA ILE A 5 -43.96 24.69 -44.42
C ILE A 5 -43.33 23.93 -43.26
N ALA A 6 -42.99 22.69 -43.60
CA ALA A 6 -42.67 21.57 -42.74
C ALA A 6 -41.41 21.78 -41.89
N ALA A 7 -41.50 21.34 -40.64
CA ALA A 7 -40.34 21.08 -39.79
C ALA A 7 -39.61 19.83 -40.30
N THR A 8 -38.43 20.01 -40.87
CA THR A 8 -37.45 18.93 -41.08
C THR A 8 -36.87 18.54 -39.73
N LYS A 9 -37.35 17.42 -39.18
CA LYS A 9 -36.67 16.68 -38.11
C LYS A 9 -35.47 15.96 -38.72
N GLU A 10 -34.29 16.55 -38.65
CA GLU A 10 -33.06 15.78 -38.75
C GLU A 10 -32.92 14.92 -37.49
N LYS A 11 -33.10 13.62 -37.68
CA LYS A 11 -32.73 12.59 -36.70
C LYS A 11 -31.21 12.49 -36.71
N ASP A 12 -30.54 13.24 -35.84
CA ASP A 12 -29.18 12.90 -35.43
C ASP A 12 -29.25 11.59 -34.63
N THR A 13 -29.15 10.51 -35.37
CA THR A 13 -28.81 9.20 -34.82
C THR A 13 -27.35 9.27 -34.43
N ALA A 14 -27.11 9.63 -33.16
CA ALA A 14 -25.84 9.34 -32.51
C ALA A 14 -25.63 7.83 -32.55
N VAL A 15 -24.97 7.36 -33.62
CA VAL A 15 -24.39 6.03 -33.66
C VAL A 15 -23.32 6.04 -32.58
N LEU A 16 -23.70 5.55 -31.39
CA LEU A 16 -22.76 5.13 -30.37
C LEU A 16 -21.86 4.10 -31.05
N VAL A 17 -20.70 4.56 -31.51
CA VAL A 17 -19.59 3.69 -31.87
C VAL A 17 -19.32 2.89 -30.60
N LYS A 18 -19.79 1.63 -30.58
CA LYS A 18 -19.37 0.65 -29.58
C LYS A 18 -17.84 0.72 -29.53
N PRO A 19 -17.23 0.91 -28.34
CA PRO A 19 -15.78 0.88 -28.26
C PRO A 19 -15.33 -0.49 -28.79
N MET A 20 -14.66 -0.50 -29.92
CA MET A 20 -14.07 -1.70 -30.49
C MET A 20 -12.80 -2.00 -29.69
N TRP A 21 -12.97 -2.39 -28.42
CA TRP A 21 -11.90 -2.86 -27.56
C TRP A 21 -12.12 -4.33 -27.18
N PRO A 22 -11.82 -5.30 -28.07
CA PRO A 22 -11.52 -6.63 -27.53
C PRO A 22 -10.27 -7.37 -28.04
N GLU A 23 -9.42 -6.84 -28.92
CA GLU A 23 -8.36 -7.71 -29.50
C GLU A 23 -6.93 -7.12 -29.58
N LEU A 24 -6.74 -5.81 -29.44
CA LEU A 24 -5.41 -5.18 -29.59
C LEU A 24 -4.57 -5.08 -28.30
N TYR A 25 -5.09 -5.53 -27.15
CA TYR A 25 -4.39 -5.47 -25.86
C TYR A 25 -3.85 -6.80 -25.34
N ARG A 26 -4.05 -7.91 -26.06
CA ARG A 26 -3.68 -9.25 -25.56
C ARG A 26 -2.21 -9.64 -25.69
N HIS A 27 -1.31 -8.77 -26.17
CA HIS A 27 0.05 -9.19 -26.56
C HIS A 27 1.20 -8.39 -25.94
N VAL A 28 1.13 -8.06 -24.64
CA VAL A 28 2.31 -7.58 -23.87
C VAL A 28 2.53 -8.40 -22.58
N SER A 29 2.18 -9.69 -22.60
CA SER A 29 2.42 -10.64 -21.48
C SER A 29 2.67 -12.03 -22.06
N GLU A 30 3.79 -12.24 -22.76
CA GLU A 30 4.12 -13.58 -23.27
C GLU A 30 5.22 -14.28 -22.49
N THR A 31 5.79 -13.68 -21.45
CA THR A 31 6.73 -14.42 -20.60
C THR A 31 6.71 -13.91 -19.17
N LYS A 32 6.09 -14.72 -18.31
CA LYS A 32 6.26 -14.63 -16.87
C LYS A 32 7.74 -14.69 -16.52
N LEU A 33 8.15 -13.93 -15.51
CA LEU A 33 9.52 -13.93 -15.03
C LEU A 33 9.81 -15.24 -14.29
N GLY A 34 10.92 -15.89 -14.63
CA GLY A 34 11.33 -17.12 -13.98
C GLY A 34 11.77 -16.89 -12.53
N ARG A 35 11.65 -17.91 -11.68
CA ARG A 35 12.11 -17.89 -10.27
C ARG A 35 13.55 -17.37 -10.12
N ALA A 36 14.46 -17.82 -11.00
CA ALA A 36 15.87 -17.41 -10.96
C ALA A 36 16.06 -15.93 -11.34
N GLU A 37 15.29 -15.42 -12.29
CA GLU A 37 15.33 -14.01 -12.68
C GLU A 37 14.83 -13.13 -11.54
N ILE A 38 13.69 -13.46 -10.94
CA ILE A 38 13.12 -12.72 -9.80
C ILE A 38 14.08 -12.72 -8.61
N SER A 39 14.69 -13.88 -8.30
CA SER A 39 15.73 -13.96 -7.26
C SER A 39 16.91 -13.04 -7.56
N GLY A 40 17.37 -12.99 -8.82
CA GLY A 40 18.43 -12.06 -9.26
C GLY A 40 18.08 -10.59 -9.04
N TYR A 41 16.86 -10.19 -9.39
CA TYR A 41 16.36 -8.81 -9.17
C TYR A 41 16.26 -8.45 -7.69
N ILE A 42 15.68 -9.31 -6.86
CA ILE A 42 15.57 -9.07 -5.42
C ILE A 42 16.95 -8.99 -4.77
N ASN A 43 17.87 -9.90 -5.10
CA ASN A 43 19.24 -9.85 -4.59
C ASN A 43 19.98 -8.58 -5.04
N ASN A 44 19.75 -8.09 -6.27
CA ASN A 44 20.30 -6.81 -6.72
C ASN A 44 19.78 -5.64 -5.88
N PHE A 45 18.48 -5.58 -5.63
CA PHE A 45 17.86 -4.57 -4.78
C PHE A 45 18.47 -4.58 -3.36
N LEU A 46 18.53 -5.74 -2.72
CA LEU A 46 19.08 -5.89 -1.36
C LEU A 46 20.54 -5.45 -1.28
N HIS A 47 21.37 -5.90 -2.23
CA HIS A 47 22.79 -5.55 -2.28
C HIS A 47 22.99 -4.04 -2.45
N ARG A 48 22.22 -3.38 -3.33
CA ARG A 48 22.36 -1.94 -3.60
C ARG A 48 21.89 -1.06 -2.44
N CYS A 49 20.96 -1.53 -1.63
CA CYS A 49 20.54 -0.86 -0.40
C CYS A 49 21.40 -1.24 0.82
N GLY A 50 22.29 -2.22 0.70
CA GLY A 50 23.15 -2.66 1.82
C GLY A 50 22.40 -3.46 2.89
N PHE A 51 21.26 -4.07 2.54
CA PHE A 51 20.49 -4.88 3.48
C PHE A 51 21.11 -6.25 3.68
N VAL A 52 21.05 -6.73 4.92
CA VAL A 52 21.46 -8.09 5.29
C VAL A 52 20.23 -8.94 5.58
N TYR A 53 20.36 -10.26 5.43
CA TYR A 53 19.32 -11.16 5.88
C TYR A 53 19.39 -11.30 7.41
N ALA A 54 18.37 -10.84 8.13
CA ALA A 54 18.21 -11.20 9.53
C ALA A 54 17.23 -12.38 9.68
N GLY A 55 17.50 -13.23 10.68
CA GLY A 55 16.71 -14.43 10.95
C GLY A 55 15.30 -14.12 11.46
N LYS A 56 14.53 -15.18 11.71
CA LYS A 56 13.14 -15.08 12.18
C LYS A 56 13.04 -14.39 13.55
N SER A 57 12.06 -13.51 13.67
CA SER A 57 11.68 -12.87 14.93
C SER A 57 10.53 -13.61 15.63
N ASP A 58 10.60 -13.75 16.95
CA ASP A 58 9.50 -14.22 17.82
C ASP A 58 8.73 -13.02 18.36
N PHE A 59 7.43 -12.95 18.09
CA PHE A 59 6.54 -11.85 18.46
C PHE A 59 5.34 -12.30 19.32
N THR A 60 5.49 -13.42 20.05
CA THR A 60 4.41 -14.03 20.87
C THR A 60 3.81 -13.08 21.92
N GLU A 61 4.64 -12.23 22.54
CA GLU A 61 4.17 -11.24 23.53
C GLU A 61 3.25 -10.19 22.90
N MET A 62 3.64 -9.62 21.75
CA MET A 62 2.85 -8.64 21.01
C MET A 62 1.56 -9.27 20.48
N GLU A 63 1.58 -10.54 20.06
CA GLU A 63 0.37 -11.26 19.64
C GLU A 63 -0.67 -11.35 20.75
N SER A 64 -0.23 -11.67 21.97
CA SER A 64 -1.13 -11.74 23.12
C SER A 64 -1.75 -10.37 23.45
N ALA A 65 -0.96 -9.30 23.40
CA ALA A 65 -1.42 -7.93 23.63
C ALA A 65 -2.42 -7.47 22.57
N CYS A 66 -2.05 -7.56 21.28
CA CYS A 66 -2.92 -7.16 20.18
C CYS A 66 -4.23 -7.94 20.16
N LEU A 67 -4.21 -9.24 20.50
CA LEU A 67 -5.43 -10.03 20.60
C LEU A 67 -6.32 -9.57 21.76
N ALA A 68 -5.74 -9.31 22.94
CA ALA A 68 -6.49 -8.80 24.09
C ALA A 68 -7.14 -7.46 23.77
N THR A 69 -6.40 -6.52 23.16
CA THR A 69 -6.94 -5.23 22.73
C THR A 69 -7.97 -5.37 21.62
N SER A 70 -7.78 -6.30 20.68
CA SER A 70 -8.78 -6.57 19.63
C SER A 70 -10.10 -7.09 20.21
N ILE A 71 -10.07 -7.88 21.28
CA ILE A 71 -11.27 -8.31 22.00
C ILE A 71 -11.88 -7.12 22.76
N ALA A 72 -11.06 -6.36 23.49
CA ALA A 72 -11.51 -5.22 24.29
C ALA A 72 -12.14 -4.11 23.44
N ARG A 73 -11.60 -3.84 22.24
CA ARG A 73 -12.11 -2.87 21.28
C ARG A 73 -13.25 -3.41 20.40
N GLY A 74 -13.63 -4.68 20.54
CA GLY A 74 -14.73 -5.30 19.80
C GLY A 74 -14.40 -5.68 18.35
N TYR A 75 -13.13 -5.62 17.94
CA TYR A 75 -12.69 -6.04 16.61
C TYR A 75 -12.93 -7.55 16.42
N VAL A 76 -12.72 -8.32 17.49
CA VAL A 76 -13.00 -9.76 17.59
C VAL A 76 -14.12 -9.99 18.60
N THR A 77 -15.23 -10.56 18.15
CA THR A 77 -16.36 -10.96 19.02
C THR A 77 -16.63 -12.46 18.90
N PRO A 78 -17.45 -13.05 19.80
CA PRO A 78 -17.90 -14.44 19.64
C PRO A 78 -18.64 -14.70 18.32
N GLU A 79 -19.35 -13.69 17.80
CA GLU A 79 -20.15 -13.76 16.58
C GLU A 79 -19.32 -13.51 15.31
N ASP A 80 -18.24 -12.73 15.40
CA ASP A 80 -17.38 -12.41 14.28
C ASP A 80 -15.90 -12.36 14.69
N ASN A 81 -15.18 -13.39 14.26
CA ASN A 81 -13.75 -13.59 14.50
C ASN A 81 -12.88 -13.37 13.26
N SER A 82 -13.45 -12.82 12.18
CA SER A 82 -12.76 -12.62 10.90
C SER A 82 -11.48 -11.80 11.04
N PHE A 83 -11.49 -10.79 11.92
CA PHE A 83 -10.34 -9.93 12.18
C PHE A 83 -9.10 -10.69 12.71
N ARG A 84 -9.28 -11.86 13.36
CA ARG A 84 -8.14 -12.66 13.85
C ARG A 84 -7.16 -13.06 12.74
N ARG A 85 -7.63 -13.16 11.50
CA ARG A 85 -6.81 -13.58 10.35
C ARG A 85 -5.81 -12.51 9.89
N VAL A 86 -6.12 -11.25 10.15
CA VAL A 86 -5.30 -10.09 9.71
C VAL A 86 -4.43 -9.51 10.82
N ILE A 87 -4.62 -9.95 12.07
CA ILE A 87 -3.77 -9.56 13.21
C ILE A 87 -2.29 -9.99 13.01
N PRO A 88 -1.97 -11.26 12.65
CA PRO A 88 -0.58 -11.69 12.49
C PRO A 88 0.25 -10.87 11.50
N PRO A 89 -0.21 -10.56 10.27
CA PRO A 89 0.58 -9.71 9.38
C PRO A 89 0.76 -8.27 9.90
N GLY A 90 -0.22 -7.70 10.60
CA GLY A 90 -0.09 -6.41 11.27
C GLY A 90 0.97 -6.41 12.39
N ILE A 91 0.99 -7.46 13.21
CA ILE A 91 2.06 -7.64 14.22
C ILE A 91 3.41 -7.81 13.55
N ALA A 92 3.50 -8.61 12.49
CA ALA A 92 4.75 -8.90 11.83
C ALA A 92 5.41 -7.62 11.29
N ILE A 93 4.65 -6.69 10.70
CA ILE A 93 5.21 -5.42 10.24
C ILE A 93 5.62 -4.52 11.42
N ALA A 94 4.78 -4.42 12.46
CA ALA A 94 5.03 -3.60 13.64
C ALA A 94 6.30 -4.07 14.37
N TRP A 95 6.39 -5.37 14.61
CA TRP A 95 7.48 -5.98 15.34
C TRP A 95 8.81 -5.86 14.62
N ASN A 96 8.87 -6.14 13.31
CA ASN A 96 10.15 -6.14 12.61
C ASN A 96 10.56 -4.72 12.20
N SER A 97 9.63 -3.90 11.69
CA SER A 97 9.96 -2.60 11.09
C SER A 97 9.95 -1.44 12.10
N TYR A 98 9.30 -1.60 13.25
CA TYR A 98 9.11 -0.51 14.21
C TYR A 98 9.55 -0.89 15.63
N HIS A 99 10.40 -1.93 15.79
CA HIS A 99 10.91 -2.37 17.09
C HIS A 99 11.67 -1.28 17.85
N HIS A 100 12.29 -0.35 17.12
CA HIS A 100 13.07 0.75 17.67
C HIS A 100 12.21 1.82 18.35
N LEU A 101 10.89 1.82 18.10
CA LEU A 101 10.00 2.74 18.79
C LEU A 101 9.99 2.42 20.30
N PRO A 102 10.16 3.42 21.17
CA PRO A 102 10.40 3.20 22.60
C PRO A 102 9.17 2.71 23.37
N ASP A 103 7.97 2.93 22.80
CA ASP A 103 6.71 2.70 23.48
C ASP A 103 5.94 1.51 22.88
N LYS A 104 5.62 0.53 23.74
CA LYS A 104 4.85 -0.66 23.36
C LYS A 104 3.45 -0.30 22.87
N GLN A 105 2.82 0.74 23.43
CA GLN A 105 1.49 1.16 23.02
C GLN A 105 1.48 1.67 21.57
N THR A 106 2.52 2.40 21.15
CA THR A 106 2.70 2.86 19.76
C THR A 106 2.92 1.67 18.83
N GLN A 107 3.76 0.70 19.20
CA GLN A 107 3.96 -0.51 18.38
C GLN A 107 2.66 -1.33 18.24
N GLU A 108 1.89 -1.47 19.31
CA GLU A 108 0.56 -2.10 19.28
C GLU A 108 -0.42 -1.31 18.40
N TYR A 109 -0.41 0.01 18.48
CA TYR A 109 -1.21 0.87 17.61
C TYR A 109 -0.88 0.63 16.13
N VAL A 110 0.41 0.62 15.77
CA VAL A 110 0.88 0.31 14.40
C VAL A 110 0.39 -1.08 13.97
N ALA A 111 0.48 -2.09 14.83
CA ALA A 111 0.01 -3.43 14.51
C ALA A 111 -1.50 -3.47 14.20
N LEU A 112 -2.31 -2.80 15.04
CA LEU A 112 -3.77 -2.81 14.91
C LEU A 112 -4.27 -1.98 13.74
N ILE A 113 -3.69 -0.80 13.49
CA ILE A 113 -4.07 0.03 12.34
C ILE A 113 -3.71 -0.66 11.02
N THR A 114 -2.53 -1.29 10.93
CA THR A 114 -2.18 -2.08 9.75
C THR A 114 -3.12 -3.26 9.57
N SER A 115 -3.48 -3.96 10.64
CA SER A 115 -4.46 -5.06 10.57
C SER A 115 -5.81 -4.59 10.03
N LEU A 116 -6.26 -3.40 10.41
CA LEU A 116 -7.50 -2.80 9.90
C LEU A 116 -7.41 -2.38 8.42
N PHE A 117 -6.26 -1.87 7.97
CA PHE A 117 -6.04 -1.61 6.54
C PHE A 117 -6.06 -2.90 5.71
N ILE A 118 -5.37 -3.95 6.17
CA ILE A 118 -5.40 -5.28 5.53
C ILE A 118 -6.83 -5.81 5.50
N TYR A 119 -7.59 -5.67 6.59
CA TYR A 119 -8.99 -6.08 6.63
C TYR A 119 -9.83 -5.35 5.58
N ALA A 120 -9.65 -4.03 5.44
CA ALA A 120 -10.39 -3.21 4.48
C ALA A 120 -10.12 -3.65 3.04
N GLU A 121 -8.88 -3.98 2.71
CA GLU A 121 -8.47 -4.46 1.38
C GLU A 121 -8.96 -5.89 1.10
N ASP A 122 -8.74 -6.83 2.02
CA ASP A 122 -8.98 -8.25 1.77
C ASP A 122 -10.47 -8.62 1.87
N MET A 123 -11.23 -7.97 2.76
CA MET A 123 -12.60 -8.41 3.11
C MET A 123 -13.71 -7.66 2.37
N PHE A 124 -13.39 -6.58 1.65
CA PHE A 124 -14.39 -5.74 0.97
C PHE A 124 -14.32 -5.77 -0.55
N LYS A 125 -13.63 -6.76 -1.14
CA LYS A 125 -13.58 -6.94 -2.60
C LYS A 125 -14.98 -7.02 -3.23
N ASP A 126 -15.93 -7.66 -2.54
CA ASP A 126 -17.32 -7.81 -2.98
C ASP A 126 -18.29 -6.73 -2.43
N ASN A 127 -17.80 -5.77 -1.65
CA ASN A 127 -18.64 -4.72 -1.03
C ASN A 127 -18.06 -3.33 -1.26
N ASN A 128 -17.93 -2.97 -2.54
CA ASN A 128 -17.34 -1.71 -2.94
C ASN A 128 -18.14 -0.48 -2.47
N ASP A 129 -19.46 -0.63 -2.32
CA ASP A 129 -20.35 0.42 -1.82
C ASP A 129 -20.04 0.87 -0.38
N ALA A 130 -19.50 -0.03 0.45
CA ALA A 130 -19.04 0.29 1.80
C ALA A 130 -17.73 1.09 1.76
N ILE A 131 -16.78 0.66 0.93
CA ILE A 131 -15.48 1.30 0.73
C ILE A 131 -15.65 2.73 0.19
N LEU A 132 -16.41 2.90 -0.90
CA LEU A 132 -16.60 4.20 -1.53
C LEU A 132 -17.39 5.20 -0.66
N ALA A 133 -18.22 4.69 0.27
CA ALA A 133 -18.94 5.54 1.20
C ALA A 133 -18.03 6.08 2.33
N PHE A 134 -16.92 5.39 2.62
CA PHE A 134 -16.11 5.59 3.84
C PHE A 134 -15.74 7.04 4.07
N ASN A 135 -15.08 7.68 3.10
CA ASN A 135 -14.56 9.04 3.25
C ASN A 135 -15.69 10.04 3.54
N SER A 136 -16.81 9.88 2.86
CA SER A 136 -17.95 10.78 2.99
C SER A 136 -18.67 10.64 4.34
N LEU A 137 -18.67 9.43 4.91
CA LEU A 137 -19.24 9.15 6.24
C LEU A 137 -18.27 9.58 7.35
N PHE A 138 -16.98 9.32 7.16
CA PHE A 138 -15.90 9.71 8.08
C PHE A 138 -15.90 11.22 8.33
N ILE A 139 -15.90 12.03 7.26
CA ILE A 139 -15.90 13.51 7.36
C ILE A 139 -17.16 14.03 8.05
N ARG A 140 -18.30 13.36 7.88
CA ARG A 140 -19.58 13.72 8.51
C ARG A 140 -19.74 13.16 9.92
N ARG A 141 -18.76 12.39 10.42
CA ARG A 141 -18.84 11.64 11.68
C ARG A 141 -20.11 10.78 11.76
N GLN A 142 -20.44 10.13 10.64
CA GLN A 142 -21.56 9.20 10.56
C GLN A 142 -21.06 7.75 10.67
N PRO A 143 -21.89 6.83 11.19
CA PRO A 143 -21.56 5.41 11.18
C PRO A 143 -21.24 4.93 9.77
N GLN A 144 -20.21 4.10 9.67
CA GLN A 144 -19.79 3.45 8.45
C GLN A 144 -20.78 2.36 8.04
N LYS A 145 -20.70 1.92 6.77
CA LYS A 145 -21.58 0.86 6.27
C LYS A 145 -21.23 -0.54 6.82
N HIS A 146 -20.18 -0.65 7.62
CA HIS A 146 -19.75 -1.90 8.22
C HIS A 146 -18.99 -1.65 9.53
N ARG A 147 -19.23 -2.49 10.55
CA ARG A 147 -18.65 -2.35 11.90
C ARG A 147 -17.11 -2.23 11.90
N MET A 148 -16.45 -3.02 11.05
CA MET A 148 -14.98 -2.98 10.94
C MET A 148 -14.46 -1.69 10.32
N LEU A 149 -15.27 -1.02 9.50
CA LEU A 149 -14.95 0.31 8.99
C LEU A 149 -15.18 1.38 10.06
N ASP A 150 -16.16 1.21 10.96
CA ASP A 150 -16.28 2.08 12.15
C ASP A 150 -15.00 1.99 13.00
N HIS A 151 -14.51 0.78 13.24
CA HIS A 151 -13.26 0.56 13.96
C HIS A 151 -12.03 1.17 13.27
N LEU A 152 -11.97 1.14 11.93
CA LEU A 152 -10.95 1.84 11.17
C LEU A 152 -11.09 3.37 11.30
N ALA A 153 -12.31 3.91 11.28
CA ALA A 153 -12.54 5.33 11.51
C ALA A 153 -12.10 5.75 12.92
N ASP A 154 -12.44 4.97 13.95
CA ASP A 154 -12.09 5.24 15.34
C ASP A 154 -10.57 5.25 15.55
N ILE A 155 -9.85 4.24 15.03
CA ILE A 155 -8.39 4.20 15.21
C ILE A 155 -7.68 5.34 14.48
N LEU A 156 -8.22 5.84 13.35
CA LEU A 156 -7.70 7.02 12.67
C LEU A 156 -7.92 8.30 13.49
N LEU A 157 -9.02 8.37 14.25
CA LEU A 157 -9.30 9.49 15.14
C LEU A 157 -8.40 9.50 16.40
N ASP A 158 -7.72 8.38 16.71
CA ASP A 158 -6.73 8.31 17.80
C ASP A 158 -5.37 8.96 17.42
N LEU A 159 -5.07 9.18 16.13
CA LEU A 159 -3.79 9.72 15.63
C LEU A 159 -3.29 11.01 16.33
N PRO A 160 -4.14 12.01 16.67
CA PRO A 160 -3.71 13.20 17.40
C PRO A 160 -3.06 12.93 18.76
N SER A 161 -3.26 11.74 19.33
CA SER A 161 -2.63 11.34 20.60
C SER A 161 -1.16 10.93 20.43
N TYR A 162 -0.72 10.66 19.20
CA TYR A 162 0.60 10.12 18.89
C TYR A 162 1.45 11.06 18.01
N PHE A 163 0.82 11.91 17.19
CA PHE A 163 1.51 12.70 16.17
C PHE A 163 1.13 14.19 16.21
N PRO A 164 2.06 15.09 15.81
CA PRO A 164 1.75 16.51 15.69
C PRO A 164 0.72 16.77 14.58
N THR A 165 -0.09 17.83 14.73
CA THR A 165 -1.22 18.13 13.83
C THR A 165 -0.90 18.11 12.33
N PRO A 166 0.23 18.68 11.83
CA PRO A 166 0.55 18.60 10.41
C PRO A 166 0.74 17.16 9.91
N ALA A 167 1.38 16.29 10.71
CA ALA A 167 1.55 14.87 10.40
C ALA A 167 0.19 14.16 10.39
N VAL A 168 -0.65 14.38 11.41
CA VAL A 168 -2.01 13.81 11.50
C VAL A 168 -2.84 14.14 10.27
N ASN A 169 -2.81 15.39 9.79
CA ASN A 169 -3.56 15.80 8.61
C ASN A 169 -3.14 15.05 7.35
N ILE A 170 -1.83 14.82 7.17
CA ILE A 170 -1.28 14.05 6.06
C ILE A 170 -1.66 12.57 6.20
N MET A 171 -1.49 11.99 7.39
CA MET A 171 -1.81 10.59 7.68
C MET A 171 -3.29 10.26 7.45
N ILE A 172 -4.21 11.11 7.93
CA ILE A 172 -5.65 10.94 7.68
C ILE A 172 -5.92 11.02 6.18
N SER A 173 -5.33 11.99 5.48
CA SER A 173 -5.51 12.13 4.03
C SER A 173 -4.98 10.91 3.25
N SER A 174 -3.86 10.34 3.66
CA SER A 174 -3.30 9.10 3.13
C SER A 174 -4.24 7.90 3.35
N ALA A 175 -4.82 7.75 4.56
CA ALA A 175 -5.81 6.72 4.84
C ALA A 175 -7.11 6.88 4.01
N LEU A 176 -7.56 8.11 3.77
CA LEU A 176 -8.73 8.35 2.92
C LEU A 176 -8.43 8.11 1.42
N ASN A 177 -7.21 8.40 0.98
CA ASN A 177 -6.73 8.03 -0.36
C ASN A 177 -6.67 6.52 -0.53
N PHE A 178 -6.22 5.78 0.49
CA PHE A 178 -6.21 4.32 0.50
C PHE A 178 -7.60 3.73 0.30
N MET A 179 -8.60 4.20 1.06
CA MET A 179 -9.99 3.75 0.89
C MET A 179 -10.52 4.06 -0.52
N THR A 180 -10.12 5.20 -1.09
CA THR A 180 -10.46 5.54 -2.49
C THR A 180 -9.78 4.57 -3.46
N ALA A 181 -8.52 4.23 -3.22
CA ALA A 181 -7.74 3.34 -4.07
C ALA A 181 -8.32 1.91 -4.08
N ILE A 182 -8.64 1.34 -2.90
CA ILE A 182 -9.37 0.06 -2.82
C ILE A 182 -10.65 0.11 -3.67
N GLY A 183 -11.37 1.24 -3.60
CA GLY A 183 -12.58 1.46 -4.39
C GLY A 183 -12.36 1.40 -5.91
N LEU A 184 -11.25 1.97 -6.37
CA LEU A 184 -10.83 1.99 -7.78
C LEU A 184 -10.32 0.62 -8.25
N GLU A 185 -9.60 -0.08 -7.39
CA GLU A 185 -9.07 -1.43 -7.63
C GLU A 185 -10.19 -2.46 -7.73
N ASN A 186 -11.17 -2.42 -6.81
CA ASN A 186 -12.39 -3.25 -6.88
C ASN A 186 -13.23 -2.99 -8.14
N SER A 187 -13.09 -1.81 -8.75
CA SER A 187 -13.75 -1.47 -10.02
C SER A 187 -12.88 -1.75 -11.25
N SER A 188 -11.68 -2.31 -11.06
CA SER A 188 -10.62 -2.53 -12.06
C SER A 188 -10.17 -1.27 -12.82
N ILE A 189 -10.56 -0.08 -12.36
CA ILE A 189 -10.22 1.21 -13.00
C ILE A 189 -8.72 1.49 -12.82
N ALA A 190 -8.15 1.08 -11.68
CA ALA A 190 -6.76 1.35 -11.33
C ALA A 190 -5.72 0.66 -12.25
N PHE A 191 -6.05 -0.47 -12.88
CA PHE A 191 -5.06 -1.36 -13.51
C PHE A 191 -5.00 -1.27 -15.04
N ASN A 192 -5.89 -0.49 -15.66
CA ASN A 192 -6.01 -0.35 -17.11
C ASN A 192 -5.83 1.10 -17.62
N PRO A 193 -4.76 1.81 -17.24
CA PRO A 193 -4.54 3.15 -17.75
C PRO A 193 -4.18 3.17 -19.23
N PRO A 194 -4.58 4.22 -19.99
CA PRO A 194 -4.11 4.40 -21.35
C PRO A 194 -2.60 4.69 -21.37
N ALA A 195 -1.93 4.34 -22.48
CA ALA A 195 -0.51 4.61 -22.67
C ALA A 195 -0.12 6.11 -22.60
N SER A 196 -1.08 7.01 -22.81
CA SER A 196 -0.91 8.45 -22.64
C SER A 196 -0.85 8.91 -21.18
N ALA A 197 -1.02 8.00 -20.20
CA ALA A 197 -1.00 8.28 -18.77
C ALA A 197 0.18 7.61 -18.04
N PRO A 198 1.44 7.85 -18.44
CA PRO A 198 2.61 7.09 -17.95
C PRO A 198 2.94 7.29 -16.45
N ARG A 199 2.33 8.29 -15.81
CA ARG A 199 2.46 8.59 -14.37
C ARG A 199 1.33 8.01 -13.52
N TYR A 200 0.24 7.57 -14.15
CA TYR A 200 -0.92 7.06 -13.44
C TYR A 200 -0.61 5.83 -12.56
N PRO A 201 0.17 4.83 -13.01
CA PRO A 201 0.47 3.66 -12.19
C PRO A 201 1.19 4.01 -10.88
N ALA A 202 2.16 4.92 -10.93
CA ALA A 202 2.86 5.38 -9.74
C ALA A 202 1.93 6.19 -8.82
N TYR A 203 1.07 7.04 -9.39
CA TYR A 203 0.09 7.82 -8.62
C TYR A 203 -0.92 6.94 -7.89
N THR A 204 -1.53 5.97 -8.56
CA THR A 204 -2.48 5.04 -7.92
C THR A 204 -1.80 4.21 -6.85
N ARG A 205 -0.55 3.77 -7.08
CA ARG A 205 0.23 3.05 -6.09
C ARG A 205 0.51 3.87 -4.83
N MET A 206 0.86 5.15 -4.96
CA MET A 206 1.02 6.03 -3.80
C MET A 206 -0.29 6.17 -3.01
N MET A 207 -1.43 6.22 -3.70
CA MET A 207 -2.74 6.24 -3.03
C MET A 207 -3.04 4.94 -2.27
N SER A 208 -2.76 3.76 -2.86
CA SER A 208 -3.04 2.46 -2.21
C SER A 208 -1.99 2.04 -1.19
N GLY A 209 -0.81 2.66 -1.16
CA GLY A 209 0.27 2.22 -0.27
C GLY A 209 0.18 2.68 1.17
N VAL A 210 -0.68 3.65 1.48
CA VAL A 210 -0.75 4.30 2.81
C VAL A 210 0.63 4.76 3.30
N SER A 211 1.50 5.11 2.36
CA SER A 211 2.94 5.20 2.59
C SER A 211 3.33 6.37 3.50
N GLU A 212 2.53 7.45 3.51
CA GLU A 212 2.72 8.54 4.46
C GLU A 212 2.50 8.07 5.90
N VAL A 213 1.46 7.28 6.15
CA VAL A 213 1.18 6.74 7.49
C VAL A 213 2.37 5.94 8.00
N TYR A 214 2.87 5.01 7.17
CA TYR A 214 4.03 4.22 7.52
C TYR A 214 5.30 5.06 7.69
N ALA A 215 5.53 6.06 6.84
CA ALA A 215 6.69 6.94 6.96
C ALA A 215 6.66 7.77 8.25
N PHE A 216 5.50 8.24 8.70
CA PHE A 216 5.37 8.96 9.97
C PHE A 216 5.60 8.06 11.19
N PHE A 217 5.23 6.78 11.12
CA PHE A 217 5.50 5.81 12.19
C PHE A 217 6.98 5.51 12.40
N ILE A 218 7.87 5.87 11.48
CA ILE A 218 9.31 5.59 11.59
C ILE A 218 9.94 6.34 12.77
N PHE A 219 9.48 7.56 13.06
CA PHE A 219 10.21 8.46 13.93
C PHE A 219 9.68 8.45 15.36
N THR A 220 10.59 8.47 16.32
CA THR A 220 10.26 8.62 17.73
C THR A 220 9.75 10.04 18.02
N PRO A 221 8.92 10.26 19.06
CA PRO A 221 8.30 11.56 19.33
C PRO A 221 9.28 12.73 19.55
N ASP A 222 10.53 12.44 19.90
CA ASP A 222 11.59 13.42 20.10
C ASP A 222 12.25 13.91 18.79
N VAL A 223 12.03 13.23 17.66
CA VAL A 223 12.54 13.67 16.36
C VAL A 223 11.63 14.78 15.80
N PRO A 224 12.13 16.00 15.54
CA PRO A 224 11.31 17.09 15.03
C PRO A 224 10.79 16.83 13.61
N LEU A 225 9.56 17.26 13.33
CA LEU A 225 8.90 17.06 12.03
C LEU A 225 9.73 17.62 10.87
N GLU A 226 10.32 18.81 11.04
CA GLU A 226 11.14 19.50 10.04
C GLU A 226 12.39 18.73 9.62
N VAL A 227 12.85 17.77 10.45
CA VAL A 227 14.03 16.94 10.15
C VAL A 227 13.71 15.89 9.10
N TYR A 228 12.57 15.22 9.22
CA TYR A 228 12.25 14.08 8.36
C TYR A 228 11.19 14.39 7.29
N LEU A 229 10.42 15.47 7.44
CA LEU A 229 9.42 15.87 6.44
C LEU A 229 10.04 16.10 5.04
N PRO A 230 11.24 16.68 4.86
CA PRO A 230 11.87 16.77 3.55
C PRO A 230 12.18 15.41 2.90
N ALA A 231 12.43 14.38 3.70
CA ALA A 231 12.67 13.01 3.23
C ALA A 231 11.37 12.24 2.94
N LEU A 232 10.20 12.78 3.30
CA LEU A 232 8.91 12.08 3.21
C LEU A 232 8.61 11.53 1.80
N PRO A 233 8.78 12.30 0.70
CA PRO A 233 8.50 11.77 -0.64
C PRO A 233 9.35 10.55 -1.00
N ASP A 234 10.63 10.57 -0.65
CA ASP A 234 11.53 9.44 -0.92
C ASP A 234 11.25 8.25 0.02
N MET A 235 10.85 8.49 1.27
CA MET A 235 10.35 7.42 2.15
C MET A 235 9.10 6.76 1.56
N MET A 236 8.16 7.54 1.03
CA MET A 236 6.95 7.02 0.38
C MET A 236 7.27 6.13 -0.82
N THR A 237 8.17 6.60 -1.70
CA THR A 237 8.65 5.83 -2.86
C THR A 237 9.33 4.54 -2.41
N TYR A 238 10.25 4.61 -1.46
CA TYR A 238 10.93 3.43 -0.92
C TYR A 238 9.93 2.42 -0.34
N ILE A 239 9.02 2.85 0.54
CA ILE A 239 8.06 1.97 1.21
C ILE A 239 7.19 1.23 0.18
N CYS A 240 6.59 1.96 -0.76
CA CYS A 240 5.73 1.33 -1.76
C CYS A 240 6.51 0.38 -2.67
N TYR A 241 7.63 0.85 -3.23
CA TYR A 241 8.34 0.10 -4.26
C TYR A 241 9.12 -1.07 -3.67
N ALA A 242 9.71 -0.94 -2.47
CA ALA A 242 10.30 -2.08 -1.77
C ALA A 242 9.25 -3.17 -1.53
N ASN A 243 8.02 -2.79 -1.17
CA ASN A 243 6.92 -3.75 -1.06
C ASN A 243 6.59 -4.41 -2.41
N ASP A 244 6.41 -3.65 -3.51
CA ASP A 244 6.15 -4.22 -4.84
C ASP A 244 7.27 -5.16 -5.30
N ILE A 245 8.54 -4.82 -5.03
CA ILE A 245 9.71 -5.65 -5.38
C ILE A 245 9.69 -6.96 -4.58
N LEU A 246 9.51 -6.87 -3.26
CA LEU A 246 9.56 -8.02 -2.35
C LEU A 246 8.28 -8.86 -2.40
N SER A 247 7.17 -8.31 -2.91
CA SER A 247 5.93 -9.04 -3.15
C SER A 247 5.83 -9.63 -4.55
N PHE A 248 6.61 -9.14 -5.52
CA PHE A 248 6.49 -9.56 -6.92
C PHE A 248 6.51 -11.08 -7.10
N TYR A 249 7.37 -11.79 -6.37
CA TYR A 249 7.45 -13.26 -6.46
C TYR A 249 6.12 -13.96 -6.09
N LYS A 250 5.48 -13.57 -4.98
CA LYS A 250 4.20 -14.17 -4.59
C LYS A 250 3.10 -13.88 -5.61
N GLU A 251 3.12 -12.69 -6.20
CA GLU A 251 2.12 -12.22 -7.17
C GLU A 251 2.27 -12.96 -8.49
N GLU A 252 3.51 -13.14 -8.94
CA GLU A 252 3.83 -13.89 -10.15
C GLU A 252 3.34 -15.35 -10.08
N LEU A 253 3.56 -15.99 -8.91
CA LEU A 253 3.10 -17.34 -8.62
C LEU A 253 1.57 -17.44 -8.56
N ALA A 254 0.91 -16.43 -8.01
CA ALA A 254 -0.55 -16.33 -7.98
C ALA A 254 -1.14 -15.99 -9.36
N GLY A 255 -0.32 -15.54 -10.32
CA GLY A 255 -0.79 -15.05 -11.61
C GLY A 255 -1.52 -13.72 -11.52
N GLU A 256 -1.19 -12.92 -10.51
CA GLU A 256 -1.71 -11.56 -10.34
C GLU A 256 -1.08 -10.64 -11.38
N GLU A 257 -1.92 -10.08 -12.27
CA GLU A 257 -1.49 -9.08 -13.26
C GLU A 257 -1.91 -7.65 -12.87
N GLU A 258 -2.64 -7.50 -11.76
CA GLU A 258 -3.14 -6.24 -11.21
C GLU A 258 -2.17 -5.71 -10.13
N ASN A 259 -0.91 -5.51 -10.51
CA ASN A 259 0.12 -4.92 -9.66
C ASN A 259 0.87 -3.79 -10.37
N LEU A 260 1.73 -3.07 -9.64
CA LEU A 260 2.48 -1.94 -10.18
C LEU A 260 3.33 -2.33 -11.40
N ILE A 261 4.07 -3.44 -11.31
CA ILE A 261 5.02 -3.87 -12.34
C ILE A 261 4.31 -4.14 -13.66
N TYR A 262 3.25 -4.95 -13.62
CA TYR A 262 2.46 -5.27 -14.81
C TYR A 262 1.69 -4.06 -15.33
N THR A 263 1.18 -3.21 -14.44
CA THR A 263 0.49 -1.98 -14.85
C THR A 263 1.44 -1.02 -15.56
N LEU A 264 2.68 -0.87 -15.08
CA LEU A 264 3.73 -0.10 -15.75
C LEU A 264 4.11 -0.73 -17.10
N ALA A 265 4.33 -2.04 -17.14
CA ALA A 265 4.67 -2.79 -18.35
C ALA A 265 3.62 -2.59 -19.45
N ARG A 266 2.33 -2.75 -19.11
CA ARG A 266 1.20 -2.49 -20.02
C ARG A 266 1.12 -1.04 -20.45
N CYS A 267 1.14 -0.10 -19.49
CA CYS A 267 0.99 1.33 -19.75
C CYS A 267 2.10 1.85 -20.68
N ARG A 268 3.34 1.42 -20.46
CA ARG A 268 4.52 1.90 -21.19
C ARG A 268 4.93 0.99 -22.34
N ARG A 269 4.21 -0.11 -22.59
CA ARG A 269 4.49 -1.11 -23.64
C ARG A 269 5.91 -1.66 -23.56
N MET A 270 6.31 -2.05 -22.36
CA MET A 270 7.63 -2.64 -22.07
C MET A 270 7.47 -4.03 -21.45
N HIS A 271 8.55 -4.80 -21.42
CA HIS A 271 8.57 -6.10 -20.73
C HIS A 271 8.52 -5.91 -19.21
N ALA A 272 7.91 -6.84 -18.48
CA ALA A 272 7.79 -6.78 -17.01
C ALA A 272 9.16 -6.71 -16.31
N SER A 273 10.19 -7.35 -16.87
CA SER A 273 11.57 -7.28 -16.36
C SER A 273 12.16 -5.86 -16.41
N VAL A 274 11.80 -5.08 -17.43
CA VAL A 274 12.24 -3.68 -17.56
C VAL A 274 11.52 -2.82 -16.53
N ALA A 275 10.20 -3.00 -16.38
CA ALA A 275 9.42 -2.30 -15.36
C ALA A 275 9.91 -2.61 -13.94
N LEU A 276 10.21 -3.88 -13.65
CA LEU A 276 10.78 -4.31 -12.36
C LEU A 276 12.14 -3.65 -12.11
N GLN A 277 13.02 -3.60 -13.12
CA GLN A 277 14.31 -2.92 -12.99
C GLN A 277 14.15 -1.41 -12.72
N GLU A 278 13.24 -0.73 -13.42
CA GLU A 278 12.94 0.69 -13.17
C GLU A 278 12.45 0.93 -11.73
N VAL A 279 11.55 0.09 -11.23
CA VAL A 279 11.04 0.18 -9.85
C VAL A 279 12.15 -0.06 -8.83
N ILE A 280 13.07 -1.00 -9.09
CA ILE A 280 14.26 -1.22 -8.26
C ILE A 280 15.17 0.01 -8.26
N ASP A 281 15.44 0.59 -9.43
CA ASP A 281 16.30 1.77 -9.55
C ASP A 281 15.73 2.96 -8.78
N ASP A 282 14.42 3.20 -8.88
CA ASP A 282 13.72 4.25 -8.15
C ASP A 282 13.73 4.00 -6.64
N ALA A 283 13.48 2.76 -6.20
CA ALA A 283 13.48 2.39 -4.78
C ALA A 283 14.87 2.57 -4.13
N VAL A 284 15.93 2.12 -4.83
CA VAL A 284 17.32 2.28 -4.37
C VAL A 284 17.69 3.76 -4.30
N ALA A 285 17.37 4.53 -5.34
CA ALA A 285 17.69 5.95 -5.37
C ALA A 285 16.94 6.72 -4.27
N ALA A 286 15.67 6.38 -4.02
CA ALA A 286 14.89 6.94 -2.92
C ALA A 286 15.51 6.58 -1.56
N HIS A 287 15.87 5.32 -1.33
CA HIS A 287 16.54 4.89 -0.10
C HIS A 287 17.82 5.70 0.18
N HIS A 288 18.69 5.85 -0.81
CA HIS A 288 19.93 6.63 -0.66
C HIS A 288 19.66 8.11 -0.37
N ARG A 289 18.68 8.73 -1.03
CA ARG A 289 18.30 10.13 -0.74
C ARG A 289 17.74 10.32 0.66
N VAL A 290 16.97 9.36 1.18
CA VAL A 290 16.54 9.40 2.59
C VAL A 290 17.74 9.35 3.52
N LEU A 291 18.68 8.42 3.31
CA LEU A 291 19.90 8.34 4.11
C LEU A 291 20.69 9.65 4.08
N GLU A 292 20.92 10.22 2.90
CA GLU A 292 21.63 11.49 2.73
C GLU A 292 20.92 12.65 3.45
N THR A 293 19.59 12.73 3.33
CA THR A 293 18.78 13.79 3.95
C THR A 293 18.82 13.70 5.48
N LEU A 294 18.77 12.48 6.03
CA LEU A 294 18.72 12.26 7.47
C LEU A 294 20.11 12.19 8.13
N MET A 295 21.19 11.97 7.37
CA MET A 295 22.56 11.81 7.87
C MET A 295 23.02 12.91 8.87
N PRO A 296 22.68 14.20 8.69
CA PRO A 296 23.03 15.23 9.67
C PRO A 296 22.31 15.09 11.03
N HIS A 297 21.24 14.30 11.09
CA HIS A 297 20.35 14.16 12.24
C HIS A 297 20.33 12.70 12.74
N LYS A 298 21.34 12.35 13.56
CA LYS A 298 21.60 10.97 13.99
C LYS A 298 20.36 10.20 14.47
N ALA A 299 19.51 10.80 15.32
CA ALA A 299 18.31 10.13 15.83
C ALA A 299 17.32 9.74 14.71
N ALA A 300 17.08 10.65 13.75
CA ALA A 300 16.22 10.40 12.60
C ALA A 300 16.83 9.36 11.66
N PHE A 301 18.13 9.46 11.40
CA PHE A 301 18.88 8.50 10.60
C PHE A 301 18.81 7.09 11.18
N ASP A 302 19.07 6.95 12.48
CA ASP A 302 19.03 5.66 13.18
C ASP A 302 17.60 5.05 13.16
N CYS A 303 16.55 5.88 13.29
CA CYS A 303 15.17 5.43 13.16
C CYS A 303 14.89 4.86 11.77
N TYR A 304 15.29 5.59 10.72
CA TYR A 304 15.07 5.14 9.34
C TYR A 304 15.87 3.89 8.97
N VAL A 305 17.14 3.78 9.39
CA VAL A 305 17.96 2.59 9.12
C VAL A 305 17.38 1.35 9.77
N GLN A 306 16.96 1.46 11.04
CA GLN A 306 16.30 0.35 11.75
C GLN A 306 14.99 -0.03 11.07
N PHE A 307 14.18 0.94 10.67
CA PHE A 307 12.96 0.70 9.91
C PHE A 307 13.25 0.00 8.58
N ALA A 308 14.17 0.51 7.77
CA ALA A 308 14.42 0.02 6.42
C ALA A 308 14.89 -1.44 6.43
N GLN A 309 15.82 -1.79 7.35
CA GLN A 309 16.26 -3.16 7.56
C GLN A 309 15.13 -4.04 8.09
N GLY A 310 14.41 -3.58 9.12
CA GLY A 310 13.29 -4.30 9.71
C GLY A 310 12.13 -4.56 8.73
N TYR A 311 11.91 -3.64 7.78
CA TYR A 311 10.92 -3.79 6.72
C TYR A 311 11.29 -4.91 5.76
N VAL A 312 12.57 -5.07 5.42
CA VAL A 312 13.07 -6.21 4.65
C VAL A 312 12.91 -7.50 5.45
N ASP A 313 13.31 -7.50 6.72
CA ASP A 313 13.22 -8.67 7.60
C ASP A 313 11.78 -9.17 7.75
N PHE A 314 10.81 -8.25 7.85
CA PHE A 314 9.38 -8.57 7.79
C PHE A 314 9.00 -9.37 6.53
N HIS A 315 9.41 -8.92 5.34
CA HIS A 315 9.07 -9.59 4.08
C HIS A 315 9.67 -10.99 4.02
N PHE A 316 10.90 -11.18 4.51
CA PHE A 316 11.56 -12.48 4.52
C PHE A 316 11.06 -13.43 5.60
N ALA A 317 10.70 -12.92 6.78
CA ALA A 317 10.18 -13.72 7.88
C ALA A 317 8.74 -14.17 7.60
N SER A 318 7.97 -13.38 6.87
CA SER A 318 6.57 -13.66 6.57
C SER A 318 6.41 -14.68 5.45
N LYS A 319 5.76 -15.80 5.78
CA LYS A 319 5.39 -16.85 4.80
C LYS A 319 4.48 -16.35 3.67
N ARG A 320 3.84 -15.18 3.84
CA ARG A 320 3.02 -14.54 2.80
C ARG A 320 3.81 -14.28 1.53
N TYR A 321 5.07 -13.87 1.62
CA TYR A 321 5.87 -13.44 0.47
C TYR A 321 6.64 -14.58 -0.20
N ARG A 322 6.75 -15.75 0.45
CA ARG A 322 7.41 -16.95 -0.08
C ARG A 322 8.87 -16.71 -0.50
N LEU A 323 9.53 -15.71 0.08
CA LEU A 323 10.92 -15.35 -0.25
C LEU A 323 11.93 -16.40 0.23
N ASP A 324 11.54 -17.27 1.17
CA ASP A 324 12.34 -18.45 1.54
C ASP A 324 12.53 -19.42 0.37
N GLU A 325 11.62 -19.43 -0.60
CA GLU A 325 11.79 -20.22 -1.83
C GLU A 325 12.81 -19.60 -2.79
N LEU A 326 13.24 -18.35 -2.59
CA LEU A 326 14.29 -17.73 -3.42
C LEU A 326 15.69 -17.92 -2.83
N GLN A 327 15.78 -18.42 -1.60
CA GLN A 327 17.01 -18.75 -0.89
C GLN A 327 17.39 -20.20 -1.20
N GLY A 328 18.25 -20.40 -2.20
CA GLY A 328 18.72 -21.71 -2.64
C GLY A 328 19.92 -21.62 -3.54
#